data_AF-A0AAV2NG01-F1
#
_entry.id   AF-A0AAV2NG01-F1
#
_cell.length_a   1.000
_cell.length_b   1.000
_cell.length_c   1.000
_cell.angle_alpha   90.00
_cell.angle_beta   90.00
_cell.angle_gamma   90.00
#
_symmetry.space_group_name_H-M   'P 1'
#
loop_
_entity.id
_entity.type
_entity.pdbx_description
1 polymer ?
#
loop_
_entity_poly.entity_id
_entity_poly.type
_entity_poly.pdbx_seq_one_letter_code
_entity_poly.pdbx_strand_id
1 'polypeptide(L)'
;METVKYYARFIDPHWITVVTTGLYTHLRQICIIGLCFEDEGTLPFDPSYASVLFVFSVLCLLAEYRLWPVTLKEPPIQLLYIYEMLIAALSTNLAIRMVWIPMMHAIFCLTQESSKWLAWLNDTMGLDSYSWLTLIADYMATESAATYMAFCMSLLSFVWMLDATESLDTFLDTWSKRLQFVNAAKRRKRKDKRITFRNPEVTQSIFYRLCPMNSFTTNHRSYS
;
A
#
# COMPACT_ATOMS: atom_id res chain seq x y z
N MET A 1 -0.74 9.72 -25.52
CA MET A 1 -2.07 9.95 -24.89
C MET A 1 -3.01 8.74 -24.99
N GLU A 2 -2.58 7.59 -25.50
CA GLU A 2 -3.44 6.39 -25.65
C GLU A 2 -3.36 5.45 -24.44
N THR A 3 -2.22 5.38 -23.76
CA THR A 3 -2.03 4.58 -22.55
C THR A 3 -2.94 5.04 -21.40
N VAL A 4 -3.12 6.36 -21.23
CA VAL A 4 -4.03 6.93 -20.22
C VAL A 4 -5.50 6.59 -20.52
N LYS A 5 -5.90 6.60 -21.80
CA LYS A 5 -7.25 6.16 -22.23
C LYS A 5 -7.48 4.66 -21.99
N TYR A 6 -6.43 3.85 -22.09
CA TYR A 6 -6.50 2.41 -21.81
C TYR A 6 -6.67 2.15 -20.30
N TYR A 7 -5.92 2.84 -19.45
CA TYR A 7 -6.10 2.77 -17.99
C TYR A 7 -7.44 3.36 -17.53
N ALA A 8 -7.91 4.44 -18.14
CA ALA A 8 -9.21 5.05 -17.83
C ALA A 8 -10.41 4.16 -18.20
N ARG A 9 -10.22 3.16 -19.07
CA ARG A 9 -11.25 2.17 -19.40
C ARG A 9 -11.33 1.02 -18.40
N PHE A 10 -10.30 0.86 -17.56
CA PHE A 10 -10.21 -0.17 -16.52
C PHE A 10 -10.70 0.31 -15.16
N ILE A 11 -10.80 1.63 -14.95
CA ILE A 11 -11.28 2.19 -13.70
C ILE A 11 -12.77 2.47 -13.85
N ASP A 12 -13.59 1.71 -13.12
CA ASP A 12 -15.03 1.97 -13.07
C ASP A 12 -15.26 3.40 -12.57
N PRO A 13 -16.01 4.25 -13.30
CA PRO A 13 -16.26 5.63 -12.90
C PRO A 13 -16.93 5.73 -11.53
N HIS A 14 -17.70 4.69 -11.16
CA HIS A 14 -18.26 4.47 -9.83
C HIS A 14 -17.21 4.47 -8.73
N TRP A 15 -16.12 3.72 -8.94
CA TRP A 15 -15.06 3.59 -7.95
C TRP A 15 -14.40 4.94 -7.68
N ILE A 16 -14.14 5.70 -8.75
CA ILE A 16 -13.59 7.05 -8.65
C ILE A 16 -14.56 7.96 -7.90
N THR A 17 -15.85 7.94 -8.23
CA THR A 17 -16.84 8.82 -7.59
C THR A 17 -16.94 8.54 -6.10
N VAL A 18 -17.06 7.28 -5.68
CA VAL A 18 -17.14 6.89 -4.27
C VAL A 18 -15.88 7.29 -3.51
N VAL A 19 -14.69 6.89 -3.99
CA VAL A 19 -13.43 7.14 -3.28
C VAL A 19 -13.11 8.64 -3.23
N THR A 20 -13.23 9.36 -4.34
CA THR A 20 -12.90 10.79 -4.39
C THR A 20 -13.85 11.63 -3.54
N THR A 21 -15.16 11.36 -3.60
CA THR A 21 -16.13 12.13 -2.83
C THR A 21 -16.07 11.80 -1.34
N GLY A 22 -15.91 10.53 -0.97
CA GLY A 22 -15.68 10.13 0.41
C GLY A 22 -14.41 10.76 1.00
N LEU A 23 -13.30 10.71 0.27
CA LEU A 23 -12.04 11.31 0.74
C LEU A 23 -12.14 12.84 0.83
N TYR A 24 -12.78 13.48 -0.16
CA TYR A 24 -13.01 14.92 -0.14
C TYR A 24 -13.87 15.36 1.04
N THR A 25 -14.93 14.61 1.35
CA THR A 25 -15.77 14.90 2.53
C THR A 25 -15.01 14.72 3.84
N HIS A 26 -14.14 13.71 3.96
CA HIS A 26 -13.28 13.55 5.13
C HIS A 26 -12.30 14.72 5.30
N LEU A 27 -11.58 15.10 4.23
CA LEU A 27 -10.59 16.19 4.26
C LEU A 27 -11.22 17.55 4.55
N ARG A 28 -12.44 17.78 4.06
CA ARG A 28 -13.20 19.01 4.32
C ARG A 28 -14.06 18.94 5.58
N GLN A 29 -14.03 17.81 6.30
CA GLN A 29 -14.85 17.56 7.49
C GLN A 29 -16.35 17.84 7.25
N ILE A 30 -16.85 17.51 6.06
CA ILE A 30 -18.24 17.76 5.67
C ILE A 30 -19.13 16.66 6.27
N CYS A 31 -19.96 17.03 7.24
CA CYS A 31 -21.03 16.20 7.80
C CYS A 31 -22.32 16.39 6.98
N ILE A 32 -22.86 15.32 6.37
CA ILE A 32 -24.13 15.39 5.61
C ILE A 32 -25.36 15.18 6.51
N ILE A 33 -25.18 14.56 7.67
CA ILE A 33 -26.23 14.38 8.68
C ILE A 33 -25.76 15.12 9.92
N GLY A 34 -26.68 15.73 10.67
CA GLY A 34 -26.44 16.37 11.98
C GLY A 34 -25.89 15.44 13.07
N LEU A 35 -25.25 14.34 12.69
CA LEU A 35 -24.31 13.55 13.47
C LEU A 35 -23.12 14.39 13.97
N CYS A 36 -22.86 15.56 13.37
CA CYS A 36 -22.05 16.62 13.96
C CYS A 36 -22.82 17.29 15.11
N PHE A 37 -22.96 16.60 16.24
CA PHE A 37 -23.27 17.27 17.50
C PHE A 37 -22.10 18.22 17.84
N GLU A 38 -22.44 19.49 18.08
CA GLU A 38 -21.59 20.46 18.77
C GLU A 38 -21.21 19.91 20.16
N ASP A 39 -20.06 20.35 20.67
CA ASP A 39 -19.33 19.94 21.88
C ASP A 39 -18.18 18.96 21.61
N GLU A 40 -16.93 19.19 22.01
CA GLU A 40 -16.26 20.24 22.77
C GLU A 40 -14.77 20.13 22.40
N GLY A 41 -13.97 21.17 22.64
CA GLY A 41 -12.54 21.18 22.33
C GLY A 41 -11.79 19.97 22.89
N THR A 42 -10.64 19.67 22.28
CA THR A 42 -9.58 18.77 22.78
C THR A 42 -9.65 17.27 22.46
N LEU A 43 -9.86 16.90 21.19
CA LEU A 43 -9.18 15.74 20.60
C LEU A 43 -8.73 16.15 19.19
N PRO A 44 -7.48 15.85 18.77
CA PRO A 44 -6.95 16.40 17.53
C PRO A 44 -7.66 15.72 16.36
N PHE A 45 -8.71 16.37 15.87
CA PHE A 45 -9.26 16.20 14.53
C PHE A 45 -8.27 16.72 13.47
N ASP A 46 -6.97 16.55 13.69
CA ASP A 46 -6.02 16.69 12.61
C ASP A 46 -6.30 15.50 11.67
N PRO A 47 -6.53 15.75 10.37
CA PRO A 47 -6.56 14.71 9.35
C PRO A 47 -5.16 14.11 9.26
N SER A 48 -4.83 13.28 10.25
CA SER A 48 -3.58 12.57 10.34
C SER A 48 -3.51 11.60 9.18
N TYR A 49 -2.30 11.33 8.70
CA TYR A 49 -2.09 10.34 7.64
C TYR A 49 -2.75 8.99 7.99
N ALA A 50 -2.84 8.66 9.27
CA ALA A 50 -3.50 7.46 9.77
C ALA A 50 -5.01 7.44 9.51
N SER A 51 -5.73 8.53 9.82
CA SER A 51 -7.18 8.60 9.58
C SER A 51 -7.51 8.60 8.08
N VAL A 52 -6.68 9.27 7.28
CA VAL A 52 -6.81 9.29 5.82
C VAL A 52 -6.63 7.89 5.23
N LEU A 53 -5.61 7.15 5.67
CA LEU A 53 -5.39 5.77 5.23
C LEU A 53 -6.53 4.83 5.64
N PHE A 54 -7.06 4.99 6.84
CA PHE A 54 -8.21 4.21 7.31
C PHE A 54 -9.49 4.54 6.53
N VAL A 55 -9.79 5.82 6.31
CA VAL A 55 -10.98 6.21 5.52
C VAL A 55 -10.83 5.75 4.08
N PHE A 56 -9.63 5.85 3.50
CA PHE A 56 -9.33 5.33 2.18
C PHE A 56 -9.58 3.83 2.09
N SER A 57 -9.14 3.04 3.09
CA SER A 57 -9.33 1.60 3.08
C SER A 57 -10.82 1.22 3.12
N VAL A 58 -11.60 1.88 3.97
CA VAL A 58 -13.05 1.67 4.06
C VAL A 58 -13.75 2.05 2.74
N LEU A 59 -13.38 3.18 2.13
CA LEU A 59 -13.98 3.63 0.87
C LEU A 59 -13.67 2.70 -0.30
N CYS A 60 -12.46 2.16 -0.36
CA CYS A 60 -12.10 1.20 -1.39
C CYS A 60 -12.85 -0.12 -1.23
N LEU A 61 -13.05 -0.62 0.01
CA LEU A 61 -13.94 -1.76 0.24
C LEU A 61 -15.37 -1.45 -0.21
N LEU A 62 -15.87 -0.27 0.15
CA LEU A 62 -17.22 0.14 -0.19
C LEU A 62 -17.42 0.24 -1.70
N ALA A 63 -16.44 0.76 -2.42
CA ALA A 63 -16.48 0.89 -3.88
C ALA A 63 -16.46 -0.46 -4.62
N GLU A 64 -15.93 -1.51 -3.98
CA GLU A 64 -15.98 -2.88 -4.51
C GLU A 64 -17.37 -3.49 -4.37
N TYR A 65 -18.07 -3.17 -3.27
CA TYR A 65 -19.46 -3.56 -3.09
C TYR A 65 -20.36 -2.72 -4.01
N ARG A 66 -21.02 -3.36 -4.97
CA ARG A 66 -22.06 -2.69 -5.78
C ARG A 66 -23.19 -2.24 -4.85
N LEU A 67 -23.20 -0.96 -4.48
CA LEU A 67 -24.20 -0.35 -3.57
C LEU A 67 -25.60 -0.19 -4.19
N TRP A 68 -25.79 -0.70 -5.41
CA TRP A 68 -27.01 -0.61 -6.18
C TRP A 68 -28.02 -1.66 -5.72
N PRO A 69 -29.18 -1.27 -5.14
CA PRO A 69 -30.25 -2.21 -4.95
C PRO A 69 -30.78 -2.62 -6.33
N VAL A 70 -30.79 -3.93 -6.60
CA VAL A 70 -31.24 -4.56 -7.86
C VAL A 70 -32.71 -4.23 -8.19
N THR A 71 -33.42 -3.60 -7.26
CA THR A 71 -34.86 -3.29 -7.31
C THR A 71 -35.22 -2.00 -8.04
N LEU A 72 -34.27 -1.14 -8.43
CA LEU A 72 -34.56 0.10 -9.16
C LEU A 72 -34.58 -0.14 -10.67
N LYS A 73 -35.77 -0.08 -11.27
CA LYS A 73 -36.00 -0.06 -12.72
C LYS A 73 -35.30 1.17 -13.32
N GLU A 74 -34.18 0.95 -14.02
CA GLU A 74 -33.35 1.91 -14.78
C GLU A 74 -33.47 3.39 -14.32
N PRO A 75 -32.84 3.77 -13.19
CA PRO A 75 -32.88 5.15 -12.72
C PRO A 75 -32.03 6.07 -13.63
N PRO A 76 -32.38 7.37 -13.70
CA PRO A 76 -31.60 8.34 -14.46
C PRO A 76 -30.17 8.46 -13.89
N ILE A 77 -29.19 8.55 -14.79
CA ILE A 77 -27.75 8.50 -14.47
C ILE A 77 -27.30 9.59 -13.48
N GLN A 78 -28.00 10.72 -13.41
CA GLN A 78 -27.66 11.79 -12.46
C GLN A 78 -28.05 11.45 -11.02
N LEU A 79 -29.21 10.82 -10.83
CA LEU A 79 -29.67 10.35 -9.52
C LEU A 79 -28.75 9.25 -8.99
N LEU A 80 -28.25 8.43 -9.92
CA LEU A 80 -27.27 7.36 -9.72
C LEU A 80 -26.03 7.92 -8.99
N TYR A 81 -25.41 8.95 -9.56
CA TYR A 81 -24.23 9.60 -8.99
C TYR A 81 -24.51 10.31 -7.67
N ILE A 82 -25.62 11.04 -7.55
CA ILE A 82 -25.96 11.75 -6.31
C ILE A 82 -26.11 10.77 -5.14
N TYR A 83 -26.74 9.62 -5.39
CA TYR A 83 -26.89 8.56 -4.39
C TYR A 83 -25.53 7.98 -3.95
N GLU A 84 -24.63 7.69 -4.89
CA GLU A 84 -23.28 7.21 -4.57
C GLU A 84 -22.49 8.22 -3.73
N MET A 85 -22.54 9.50 -4.10
CA MET A 85 -21.87 10.56 -3.35
C MET A 85 -22.44 10.68 -1.93
N LEU A 86 -23.75 10.53 -1.79
CA LEU A 86 -24.43 10.59 -0.50
C LEU A 86 -24.04 9.41 0.39
N ILE A 87 -24.03 8.19 -0.15
CA ILE A 87 -23.62 7.02 0.62
C ILE A 87 -22.14 7.08 0.97
N ALA A 88 -21.28 7.48 0.02
CA ALA A 88 -19.85 7.64 0.28
C ALA A 88 -19.62 8.58 1.46
N ALA A 89 -20.24 9.76 1.44
CA ALA A 89 -20.13 10.73 2.52
C ALA A 89 -20.82 10.30 3.83
N LEU A 90 -21.90 9.52 3.77
CA LEU A 90 -22.53 8.94 4.95
C LEU A 90 -21.61 7.89 5.61
N SER A 91 -21.08 6.99 4.79
CA SER A 91 -20.20 5.91 5.22
C SER A 91 -18.89 6.43 5.81
N THR A 92 -18.29 7.49 5.25
CA THR A 92 -17.09 8.10 5.82
C THR A 92 -17.38 8.68 7.20
N ASN A 93 -18.47 9.42 7.35
CA ASN A 93 -18.88 10.00 8.63
C ASN A 93 -19.14 8.90 9.68
N LEU A 94 -19.78 7.81 9.29
CA LEU A 94 -20.04 6.66 10.17
C LEU A 94 -18.75 5.93 10.54
N ALA A 95 -17.87 5.65 9.57
CA ALA A 95 -16.59 4.99 9.80
C ALA A 95 -15.71 5.79 10.77
N ILE A 96 -15.69 7.11 10.64
CA ILE A 96 -14.92 7.97 11.54
C ILE A 96 -15.53 7.95 12.95
N ARG A 97 -16.82 8.23 13.07
CA ARG A 97 -17.45 8.42 14.39
C ARG A 97 -17.65 7.13 15.17
N MET A 98 -18.08 6.06 14.49
CA MET A 98 -18.43 4.80 15.14
C MET A 98 -17.25 3.85 15.26
N VAL A 99 -16.22 3.98 14.41
CA VAL A 99 -15.10 3.04 14.38
C VAL A 99 -13.79 3.73 14.74
N TRP A 100 -13.39 4.75 13.99
CA TRP A 100 -12.09 5.40 14.16
C TRP A 100 -11.94 6.06 15.54
N ILE A 101 -12.90 6.88 15.96
CA ILE A 101 -12.82 7.61 17.24
C ILE A 101 -12.77 6.64 18.44
N PRO A 102 -13.70 5.68 18.59
CA PRO A 102 -13.60 4.70 19.67
C PRO A 102 -12.32 3.88 19.64
N MET A 103 -11.83 3.54 18.44
CA MET A 103 -10.56 2.83 18.28
C MET A 103 -9.38 3.67 18.77
N MET A 104 -9.34 4.96 18.46
CA MET A 104 -8.31 5.88 18.98
C MET A 104 -8.33 5.95 20.50
N HIS A 105 -9.52 6.05 21.11
CA HIS A 105 -9.67 6.00 22.57
C HIS A 105 -9.17 4.68 23.15
N ALA A 106 -9.54 3.55 22.54
CA ALA A 106 -9.08 2.24 22.98
C ALA A 106 -7.56 2.10 22.89
N ILE A 107 -6.94 2.55 21.80
CA ILE A 107 -5.48 2.56 21.62
C ILE A 107 -4.83 3.42 22.70
N PHE A 108 -5.35 4.62 22.95
CA PHE A 108 -4.82 5.51 23.97
C PHE A 108 -4.89 4.89 25.37
N CYS A 109 -6.05 4.35 25.76
CA CYS A 109 -6.21 3.64 27.02
C CYS A 109 -5.26 2.43 27.13
N LEU A 110 -5.13 1.64 26.07
CA LEU A 110 -4.22 0.49 26.04
C LEU A 110 -2.75 0.92 26.19
N THR A 111 -2.33 2.00 25.53
CA THR A 111 -0.96 2.52 25.67
C THR A 111 -0.67 2.98 27.10
N GLN A 112 -1.62 3.68 27.73
CA GLN A 112 -1.47 4.13 29.12
C GLN A 112 -1.46 2.97 30.12
N GLU A 113 -2.36 2.00 29.99
CA GLU A 113 -2.39 0.83 30.87
C GLU A 113 -1.14 -0.05 30.66
N SER A 114 -0.67 -0.19 29.42
CA SER A 114 0.58 -0.91 29.14
C SER A 114 1.79 -0.23 29.78
N SER A 115 1.85 1.11 29.80
CA SER A 115 2.90 1.87 30.48
C SER A 115 2.92 1.60 31.98
N LYS A 116 1.76 1.67 32.65
CA LYS A 116 1.63 1.35 34.08
C LYS A 116 2.03 -0.09 34.39
N TRP A 117 1.62 -1.03 33.54
CA TRP A 117 1.95 -2.43 33.70
C TRP A 117 3.45 -2.70 33.53
N LEU A 118 4.09 -2.06 32.54
CA LEU A 118 5.54 -2.11 32.33
C LEU A 118 6.31 -1.51 33.51
N ALA A 119 5.85 -0.39 34.07
CA ALA A 119 6.44 0.21 35.25
C ALA A 119 6.34 -0.72 36.48
N TRP A 120 5.16 -1.31 36.70
CA TRP A 120 4.96 -2.30 37.78
C TRP A 120 5.86 -3.53 37.60
N LEU A 121 6.04 -4.00 36.37
CA LEU A 121 6.92 -5.13 36.06
C LEU A 121 8.40 -4.80 36.31
N ASN A 122 8.82 -3.57 35.99
CA ASN A 122 10.17 -3.08 36.29
C ASN A 122 10.46 -3.11 37.80
N ASP A 123 9.52 -2.60 38.60
CA ASP A 123 9.63 -2.57 40.07
C ASP A 123 9.64 -3.97 40.67
N THR A 124 8.79 -4.86 40.15
CA THR A 124 8.68 -6.25 40.63
C THR A 124 9.96 -7.04 40.36
N MET A 125 10.64 -6.76 39.24
CA MET A 125 11.91 -7.40 38.89
C MET A 125 13.12 -6.71 39.53
N GLY A 126 12.93 -5.60 40.26
CA GLY A 126 14.00 -4.86 40.92
C GLY A 126 15.01 -4.24 39.97
N LEU A 127 14.59 -3.86 38.75
CA LEU A 127 15.47 -3.20 37.78
C LEU A 127 15.62 -1.71 38.08
N ASP A 128 16.81 -1.19 37.78
CA ASP A 128 17.13 0.23 37.96
C ASP A 128 16.26 1.16 37.10
N SER A 129 16.20 2.43 37.50
CA SER A 129 15.44 3.51 36.85
C SER A 129 15.86 3.75 35.39
N TYR A 130 17.09 3.35 35.01
CA TYR A 130 17.64 3.48 33.66
C TYR A 130 17.45 2.23 32.80
N SER A 131 16.63 1.27 33.23
CA SER A 131 16.39 0.06 32.46
C SER A 131 15.69 0.39 31.13
N TRP A 132 15.88 -0.48 30.14
CA TRP A 132 15.14 -0.43 28.89
C TRP A 132 13.62 -0.49 29.12
N LEU A 133 13.18 -1.13 30.20
CA LEU A 133 11.77 -1.29 30.52
C LEU A 133 11.13 0.04 30.92
N THR A 134 11.81 0.82 31.75
CA THR A 134 11.38 2.16 32.15
C THR A 134 11.32 3.10 30.96
N LEU A 135 12.31 3.02 30.05
CA LEU A 135 12.31 3.83 28.82
C LEU A 135 11.12 3.50 27.91
N ILE A 136 10.78 2.22 27.76
CA ILE A 136 9.60 1.81 26.99
C ILE A 136 8.31 2.24 27.70
N ALA A 137 8.23 2.11 29.02
CA ALA A 137 7.08 2.55 29.81
C ALA A 137 6.83 4.05 29.66
N ASP A 138 7.87 4.88 29.76
CA ASP A 138 7.81 6.32 29.56
C ASP A 138 7.41 6.66 28.12
N TYR A 139 7.96 5.96 27.12
CA TYR A 139 7.57 6.16 25.72
C TYR A 139 6.07 5.86 25.50
N MET A 140 5.58 4.74 26.05
CA MET A 140 4.17 4.33 25.94
C MET A 140 3.20 5.27 26.69
N ALA A 141 3.69 6.05 27.66
CA ALA A 141 2.90 7.08 28.33
C ALA A 141 2.71 8.34 27.47
N THR A 142 3.52 8.54 26.42
CA THR A 142 3.42 9.71 25.54
C THR A 142 2.30 9.56 24.51
N GLU A 143 1.70 10.69 24.11
CA GLU A 143 0.71 10.74 23.01
C GLU A 143 1.31 10.27 21.67
N SER A 144 2.63 10.37 21.51
CA SER A 144 3.34 9.90 20.31
C SER A 144 3.22 8.39 20.10
N ALA A 145 3.28 7.59 21.17
CA ALA A 145 3.11 6.14 21.08
C ALA A 145 1.71 5.76 20.57
N ALA A 146 0.67 6.45 21.07
CA ALA A 146 -0.70 6.23 20.62
C ALA A 146 -0.90 6.59 19.13
N THR A 147 -0.30 7.68 18.66
CA THR A 147 -0.38 8.08 17.25
C THR A 147 0.37 7.11 16.32
N TYR A 148 1.53 6.59 16.72
CA TYR A 148 2.23 5.55 15.96
C TYR A 148 1.45 4.24 15.92
N MET A 149 0.85 3.82 17.04
CA MET A 149 -0.02 2.64 17.08
C MET A 149 -1.25 2.80 16.18
N ALA A 150 -1.88 3.97 16.19
CA ALA A 150 -2.98 4.29 15.28
C ALA A 150 -2.56 4.22 13.81
N PHE A 151 -1.36 4.71 13.49
CA PHE A 151 -0.80 4.60 12.14
C PHE A 151 -0.56 3.13 11.74
N CYS A 152 0.04 2.32 12.61
CA CYS A 152 0.21 0.88 12.37
C CYS A 152 -1.13 0.17 12.15
N MET A 153 -2.15 0.47 12.96
CA MET A 153 -3.49 -0.08 12.79
C MET A 153 -4.14 0.35 11.47
N SER A 154 -3.96 1.60 11.05
CA SER A 154 -4.44 2.08 9.75
C SER A 154 -3.75 1.39 8.58
N LEU A 155 -2.43 1.15 8.68
CA LEU A 155 -1.67 0.40 7.68
C LEU A 155 -2.12 -1.06 7.61
N LEU A 156 -2.34 -1.70 8.76
CA LEU A 156 -2.86 -3.06 8.81
C LEU A 156 -4.24 -3.16 8.17
N SER A 157 -5.14 -2.21 8.47
CA SER A 157 -6.45 -2.11 7.82
C SER A 157 -6.33 -1.93 6.30
N PHE A 158 -5.39 -1.10 5.85
CA PHE A 158 -5.13 -0.89 4.44
C PHE A 158 -4.59 -2.14 3.74
N VAL A 159 -3.63 -2.84 4.35
CA VAL A 159 -3.10 -4.11 3.83
C VAL A 159 -4.20 -5.17 3.79
N TRP A 160 -5.04 -5.23 4.81
CA TRP A 160 -6.16 -6.16 4.85
C TRP A 160 -7.20 -5.86 3.77
N MET A 161 -7.47 -4.58 3.48
CA MET A 161 -8.29 -4.18 2.33
C MET A 161 -7.65 -4.62 1.00
N LEU A 162 -6.33 -4.47 0.84
CA LEU A 162 -5.66 -4.91 -0.39
C LEU A 162 -5.78 -6.43 -0.59
N ASP A 163 -5.71 -7.19 0.50
CA ASP A 163 -5.91 -8.64 0.51
C ASP A 163 -7.36 -9.00 0.16
N ALA A 164 -8.34 -8.36 0.82
CA ALA A 164 -9.77 -8.60 0.60
C ALA A 164 -10.26 -8.24 -0.81
N THR A 165 -9.59 -7.30 -1.48
CA THR A 165 -9.91 -6.89 -2.86
C THR A 165 -9.15 -7.68 -3.92
N GLU A 166 -8.36 -8.71 -3.53
CA GLU A 166 -7.40 -9.45 -4.38
C GLU A 166 -6.41 -8.53 -5.14
N SER A 167 -6.41 -7.22 -4.82
CA SER A 167 -5.56 -6.24 -5.47
C SER A 167 -4.11 -6.44 -5.07
N LEU A 168 -3.86 -6.98 -3.87
CA LEU A 168 -2.52 -7.34 -3.41
C LEU A 168 -1.83 -8.32 -4.34
N ASP A 169 -2.53 -9.36 -4.81
CA ASP A 169 -1.97 -10.33 -5.76
C ASP A 169 -1.61 -9.66 -7.08
N THR A 170 -2.47 -8.79 -7.60
CA THR A 170 -2.20 -8.05 -8.85
C THR A 170 -1.02 -7.07 -8.72
N PHE A 171 -0.88 -6.40 -7.57
CA PHE A 171 0.24 -5.51 -7.29
C PHE A 171 1.53 -6.29 -7.11
N LEU A 172 1.51 -7.42 -6.40
CA LEU A 172 2.66 -8.28 -6.16
C LEU A 172 3.15 -8.90 -7.46
N ASP A 173 2.23 -9.31 -8.34
CA ASP A 173 2.53 -9.77 -9.69
C ASP A 173 3.14 -8.69 -10.57
N THR A 174 2.64 -7.46 -10.47
CA THR A 174 3.15 -6.32 -11.23
C THR A 174 4.54 -5.91 -10.75
N TRP A 175 4.76 -5.93 -9.43
CA TRP A 175 6.06 -5.67 -8.81
C TRP A 175 7.07 -6.76 -9.13
N SER A 176 6.69 -8.03 -9.07
CA SER A 176 7.55 -9.16 -9.41
C SER A 176 8.00 -9.09 -10.88
N LYS A 177 7.07 -8.80 -11.80
CA LYS A 177 7.37 -8.55 -13.22
C LYS A 177 8.32 -7.36 -13.38
N ARG A 178 8.09 -6.25 -12.67
CA ARG A 178 8.97 -5.07 -12.72
C ARG A 178 10.38 -5.37 -12.20
N LEU A 179 10.49 -6.13 -11.11
CA LEU A 179 11.78 -6.58 -10.57
C LEU A 179 12.52 -7.48 -11.56
N GLN A 180 11.80 -8.38 -12.23
CA GLN A 180 12.35 -9.23 -13.29
C GLN A 180 12.85 -8.39 -14.48
N PHE A 181 12.10 -7.37 -14.93
CA PHE A 181 12.55 -6.45 -15.98
C PHE A 181 13.79 -5.66 -15.58
N VAL A 182 13.85 -5.15 -14.34
CA VAL A 182 15.03 -4.44 -13.81
C VAL A 182 16.25 -5.37 -13.77
N ASN A 183 16.08 -6.60 -13.30
CA ASN A 183 17.15 -7.60 -13.25
C ASN A 183 17.58 -8.06 -14.65
N ALA A 184 16.66 -8.19 -15.60
CA ALA A 184 16.94 -8.50 -17.00
C ALA A 184 17.66 -7.34 -17.71
N ALA A 185 17.27 -6.09 -17.46
CA ALA A 185 17.94 -4.90 -17.96
C ALA A 185 19.36 -4.76 -17.38
N LYS A 186 19.54 -5.10 -16.10
CA LYS A 186 20.86 -5.14 -15.43
C LYS A 186 21.76 -6.26 -16.00
N ARG A 187 21.19 -7.42 -16.35
CA ARG A 187 21.89 -8.50 -17.08
C ARG A 187 22.24 -8.12 -18.52
N ARG A 188 21.38 -7.40 -19.25
CA ARG A 188 21.69 -6.88 -20.60
C ARG A 188 22.81 -5.83 -20.56
N LYS A 189 22.78 -4.89 -19.62
CA LYS A 189 23.88 -3.92 -19.42
C LYS A 189 25.23 -4.57 -19.06
N ARG A 190 25.22 -5.74 -18.42
CA ARG A 190 26.45 -6.54 -18.19
C ARG A 190 26.91 -7.30 -19.44
N LYS A 191 26.00 -7.71 -20.33
CA LYS A 191 26.36 -8.35 -21.61
C LYS A 191 26.83 -7.35 -22.66
N ASP A 192 26.34 -6.10 -22.66
CA ASP A 192 26.82 -5.04 -23.58
C ASP A 192 28.17 -4.43 -23.18
N LYS A 193 28.66 -4.72 -21.97
CA LYS A 193 30.06 -4.48 -21.59
C LYS A 193 30.98 -5.64 -21.97
N ARG A 194 30.61 -6.47 -22.96
CA ARG A 194 31.57 -7.36 -23.62
C ARG A 194 32.38 -6.50 -24.58
N ILE A 195 33.66 -6.36 -24.25
CA ILE A 195 34.66 -5.57 -24.96
C ILE A 195 34.65 -5.94 -26.45
N THR A 196 34.12 -5.06 -27.28
CA THR A 196 34.28 -5.13 -28.74
C THR A 196 35.61 -4.48 -29.09
N PHE A 197 36.63 -5.32 -29.34
CA PHE A 197 37.88 -4.84 -29.92
C PHE A 197 37.62 -4.45 -31.38
N ARG A 198 37.89 -3.18 -31.71
CA ARG A 198 37.64 -2.54 -33.01
C ARG A 198 38.65 -2.95 -34.10
N ASN A 199 39.37 -4.05 -33.91
CA ASN A 199 40.43 -4.48 -34.83
C ASN A 199 40.25 -5.98 -35.19
N PRO A 200 39.87 -6.31 -36.44
CA PRO A 200 39.59 -7.69 -36.84
C PRO A 200 40.83 -8.61 -36.83
N GLU A 201 42.04 -8.06 -36.82
CA GLU A 201 43.28 -8.86 -36.91
C GLU A 201 43.78 -9.42 -35.57
N VAL A 202 43.43 -8.80 -34.43
CA VAL A 202 43.86 -9.30 -33.10
C VAL A 202 42.96 -10.44 -32.59
N THR A 203 41.77 -10.60 -33.18
CA THR A 203 40.80 -11.62 -32.75
C THR A 203 41.23 -13.02 -33.16
N GLN A 204 41.97 -13.16 -34.27
CA GLN A 204 42.45 -14.46 -34.74
C GLN A 204 43.58 -14.98 -33.84
N SER A 205 44.53 -14.14 -33.40
CA SER A 205 45.69 -14.61 -32.64
C SER A 205 45.36 -15.15 -31.23
N ILE A 206 44.27 -14.68 -30.61
CA ILE A 206 43.82 -15.18 -29.31
C ILE A 206 43.07 -16.51 -29.46
N PHE A 207 42.32 -16.71 -30.54
CA PHE A 207 41.60 -17.96 -30.78
C PHE A 207 42.53 -19.13 -31.11
N TYR A 208 43.61 -18.89 -31.86
CA TYR A 208 44.59 -19.93 -32.19
C TYR A 208 45.48 -20.36 -31.01
N ARG A 209 45.57 -19.56 -29.93
CA ARG A 209 46.33 -19.94 -28.72
C ARG A 209 45.53 -20.76 -27.71
N LEU A 210 44.20 -20.78 -27.81
CA LEU A 210 43.32 -21.47 -26.85
C LEU A 210 42.83 -22.84 -27.33
N CYS A 211 43.12 -23.23 -28.57
CA CYS A 211 42.84 -24.57 -29.08
C CYS A 211 44.16 -25.25 -29.50
N PRO A 212 44.66 -26.25 -28.75
CA PRO A 212 45.67 -27.14 -29.31
C PRO A 212 44.99 -27.95 -30.42
N MET A 213 45.44 -27.73 -31.65
CA MET A 213 45.01 -28.45 -32.84
C MET A 213 45.52 -29.89 -32.74
N ASN A 214 44.63 -30.85 -32.48
CA ASN A 214 44.94 -32.25 -32.73
C ASN A 214 44.96 -32.50 -34.25
N SER A 215 45.96 -33.26 -34.66
CA SER A 215 46.40 -33.48 -36.03
C SER A 215 45.33 -34.05 -36.97
N PHE A 216 45.39 -33.54 -38.20
CA PHE A 216 44.84 -34.08 -39.43
C PHE A 216 44.90 -35.62 -39.52
N THR A 217 43.77 -36.23 -39.90
CA THR A 217 43.76 -37.41 -40.78
C THR A 217 42.82 -37.13 -41.96
N THR A 218 43.44 -36.91 -43.11
CA THR A 218 42.85 -36.99 -44.44
C THR A 218 42.29 -38.40 -44.70
N ASN A 219 41.09 -38.50 -45.26
CA ASN A 219 40.83 -39.49 -46.31
C ASN A 219 39.58 -39.16 -47.15
N HIS A 220 39.89 -38.77 -48.39
CA HIS A 220 39.29 -39.16 -49.66
C HIS A 220 37.77 -39.33 -49.83
N ARG A 221 37.26 -38.52 -50.76
CA ARG A 221 36.11 -38.78 -51.65
C ARG A 221 36.11 -40.20 -52.21
N SER A 222 34.90 -40.75 -52.36
CA SER A 222 34.43 -41.20 -53.68
C SER A 222 32.90 -41.25 -53.72
N TYR A 223 32.35 -40.56 -54.71
CA TYR A 223 31.00 -40.67 -55.23
C TYR A 223 30.78 -42.06 -55.84
N SER A 224 29.63 -42.67 -55.58
CA SER A 224 28.71 -43.36 -56.50
C SER A 224 27.60 -44.00 -55.67
#